data_AF-A0A2E3Y2P6-F1
#
_entry.id   AF-A0A2E3Y2P6-F1
#
_cell.length_a   1.000
_cell.length_b   1.000
_cell.length_c   1.000
_cell.angle_alpha   90.00
_cell.angle_beta   90.00
_cell.angle_gamma   90.00
#
_symmetry.space_group_name_H-M   'P 1'
#
loop_
_entity.id
_entity.type
_entity.pdbx_description
1 polymer ?
#
loop_
_entity_poly.entity_id
_entity_poly.type
_entity_poly.pdbx_seq_one_letter_code
_entity_poly.pdbx_strand_id
1 'polypeptide(L)'
;MKKITKLITLSLCLFSFSGSVFSQSVYVNETDINKLDIKYCELRVGQPLNPTKVKIFVDYGQAFSIKRQNIMTPDKKVVKFNSPMHALNFMDQNGWSYVEQVAVQTGETTTYKYLMIKN
;
A
#
# COMPACT_ATOMS: atom_id res chain seq x y z
N MET A 1 31.95 28.82 -32.39
CA MET A 1 30.63 28.14 -32.39
C MET A 1 30.68 26.71 -31.83
N LYS A 2 31.64 25.84 -32.21
CA LYS A 2 31.73 24.43 -31.73
C LYS A 2 31.89 24.24 -30.21
N LYS A 3 32.43 25.21 -29.47
CA LYS A 3 32.60 25.16 -28.00
C LYS A 3 31.30 25.47 -27.24
N ILE A 4 30.42 26.27 -27.82
CA ILE A 4 29.12 26.64 -27.24
C ILE A 4 28.11 25.50 -27.44
N THR A 5 28.19 24.80 -28.58
CA THR A 5 27.37 23.60 -28.84
C THR A 5 27.65 22.49 -27.83
N LYS A 6 28.92 22.24 -27.45
CA LYS A 6 29.28 21.24 -26.41
C LYS A 6 28.77 21.60 -25.02
N LEU A 7 28.64 22.89 -24.69
CA LEU A 7 28.16 23.36 -23.38
C LEU A 7 26.64 23.18 -23.25
N ILE A 8 25.89 23.36 -24.36
CA ILE A 8 24.45 23.14 -24.41
C ILE A 8 24.11 21.64 -24.37
N THR A 9 24.92 20.78 -24.99
CA THR A 9 24.71 19.32 -24.93
C THR A 9 25.00 18.74 -23.53
N LEU A 10 25.89 19.37 -22.74
CA LEU A 10 26.19 18.92 -21.37
C LEU A 10 25.09 19.30 -20.36
N SER A 11 24.37 20.39 -20.60
CA SER A 11 23.32 20.87 -19.70
C SER A 11 21.95 20.18 -19.90
N LEU A 12 21.77 19.46 -21.01
CA LEU A 12 20.51 18.77 -21.33
C LEU A 12 20.42 17.34 -20.75
N CYS A 13 21.53 16.79 -20.25
CA CYS A 13 21.58 15.45 -19.66
C CYS A 13 21.25 15.42 -18.14
N LEU A 14 21.00 16.56 -17.50
CA LEU A 14 20.79 16.66 -16.05
C LEU A 14 19.31 16.68 -15.60
N PHE A 15 18.36 16.58 -16.54
CA PHE A 15 16.92 16.47 -16.21
C PHE A 15 16.36 15.06 -16.29
N SER A 16 17.19 14.08 -16.62
CA SER A 16 16.82 12.68 -16.60
C SER A 16 17.27 12.09 -15.27
N PHE A 17 16.33 11.55 -14.49
CA PHE A 17 16.58 10.66 -13.35
C PHE A 17 16.60 11.30 -11.95
N SER A 18 15.41 11.59 -11.43
CA SER A 18 15.17 11.56 -9.97
C SER A 18 13.72 11.21 -9.63
N GLY A 19 13.08 10.36 -10.43
CA GLY A 19 11.98 9.54 -9.93
C GLY A 19 12.59 8.30 -9.30
N SER A 20 12.91 8.34 -8.01
CA SER A 20 13.21 7.13 -7.25
C SER A 20 11.99 6.23 -7.36
N VAL A 21 12.01 5.29 -8.31
CA VAL A 21 11.03 4.21 -8.37
C VAL A 21 11.38 3.31 -7.20
N PHE A 22 10.99 3.73 -6.00
CA PHE A 22 10.89 2.80 -4.89
C PHE A 22 10.01 1.67 -5.41
N SER A 23 10.56 0.46 -5.45
CA SER A 23 9.77 -0.73 -5.78
C SER A 23 8.67 -0.84 -4.74
N GLN A 24 7.48 -0.33 -5.07
CA GLN A 24 6.30 -0.39 -4.22
C GLN A 24 5.84 -1.84 -4.21
N SER A 25 5.98 -2.49 -3.06
CA SER A 25 5.60 -3.89 -2.88
C SER A 25 4.88 -4.05 -1.56
N VAL A 26 3.57 -4.27 -1.64
CA VAL A 26 2.73 -4.69 -0.53
C VAL A 26 2.56 -6.20 -0.65
N TYR A 27 3.03 -6.93 0.36
CA TYR A 27 2.82 -8.37 0.42
C TYR A 27 1.60 -8.69 1.28
N VAL A 28 0.74 -9.56 0.78
CA VAL A 28 -0.38 -10.15 1.54
C VAL A 28 -0.22 -11.66 1.50
N ASN A 29 0.06 -12.28 2.65
CA ASN A 29 0.31 -13.73 2.73
C ASN A 29 1.33 -14.23 1.69
N GLU A 30 2.46 -13.51 1.54
CA GLU A 30 3.54 -13.79 0.59
C GLU A 30 3.26 -13.43 -0.88
N THR A 31 2.05 -12.97 -1.22
CA THR A 31 1.73 -12.49 -2.57
C THR A 31 1.96 -11.00 -2.66
N ASP A 32 2.80 -10.57 -3.61
CA ASP A 32 3.01 -9.14 -3.92
C ASP A 32 1.81 -8.62 -4.73
N ILE A 33 0.89 -7.94 -4.05
CA ILE A 33 -0.37 -7.49 -4.66
C ILE A 33 -0.15 -6.36 -5.68
N ASN A 34 0.98 -5.65 -5.59
CA ASN A 34 1.36 -4.64 -6.56
C ASN A 34 1.73 -5.24 -7.93
N LYS A 35 2.05 -6.53 -7.99
CA LYS A 35 2.38 -7.22 -9.26
C LYS A 35 1.18 -7.93 -9.91
N LEU A 36 0.04 -7.96 -9.23
CA LEU A 36 -1.17 -8.58 -9.77
C LEU A 36 -1.93 -7.61 -10.70
N ASP A 37 -2.66 -8.19 -11.65
CA ASP A 37 -3.63 -7.48 -12.49
C ASP A 37 -4.95 -7.27 -11.73
N ILE A 38 -4.91 -6.36 -10.75
CA ILE A 38 -6.03 -5.98 -9.90
C ILE A 38 -6.10 -4.46 -9.80
N LYS A 39 -7.32 -3.94 -9.66
CA LYS A 39 -7.57 -2.50 -9.57
C LYS A 39 -7.90 -2.02 -8.16
N TYR A 40 -8.54 -2.87 -7.35
CA TYR A 40 -9.09 -2.50 -6.05
C TYR A 40 -8.65 -3.46 -4.96
N CYS A 41 -8.52 -2.94 -3.75
CA CYS A 41 -8.47 -3.76 -2.54
C CYS A 41 -9.22 -3.06 -1.38
N GLU A 42 -9.70 -3.86 -0.44
CA GLU A 42 -10.35 -3.42 0.79
C GLU A 42 -9.40 -3.64 1.99
N LEU A 43 -9.21 -2.60 2.80
CA LEU A 43 -8.57 -2.73 4.11
C LEU A 43 -9.64 -2.93 5.18
N ARG A 44 -9.56 -4.04 5.92
CA ARG A 44 -10.43 -4.32 7.08
C ARG A 44 -9.69 -4.05 8.37
N VAL A 45 -10.27 -3.23 9.24
CA VAL A 45 -9.73 -2.99 10.58
C VAL A 45 -10.27 -4.05 11.54
N GLY A 46 -9.37 -4.88 12.06
CA GLY A 46 -9.66 -5.80 13.15
C GLY A 46 -9.24 -5.21 14.49
N GLN A 47 -9.97 -5.59 15.54
CA GLN A 47 -9.60 -5.32 16.94
C GLN A 47 -8.44 -6.24 17.34
N PRO A 48 -7.23 -5.72 17.63
CA PRO A 48 -6.18 -6.57 18.19
C PRO A 48 -6.37 -6.75 19.70
N LEU A 49 -5.67 -7.74 20.25
CA LEU A 49 -5.58 -7.96 21.69
C LEU A 49 -4.76 -6.89 22.43
N ASN A 50 -4.02 -6.04 21.70
CA ASN A 50 -3.18 -4.98 22.27
C ASN A 50 -3.82 -3.60 22.01
N PRO A 51 -4.15 -2.82 23.06
CA PRO A 51 -4.85 -1.53 22.90
C PRO A 51 -4.06 -0.46 22.15
N THR A 52 -2.75 -0.64 21.95
CA THR A 52 -1.86 0.34 21.29
C THR A 52 -1.64 0.07 19.79
N LYS A 53 -2.20 -1.01 19.26
CA LYS A 53 -2.02 -1.42 17.87
C LYS A 53 -3.38 -1.59 17.21
N VAL A 54 -3.38 -1.71 15.89
CA VAL A 54 -4.51 -2.21 15.11
C VAL A 54 -4.06 -3.34 14.21
N LYS A 55 -4.97 -4.27 13.92
CA LYS A 55 -4.72 -5.32 12.94
C LYS A 55 -5.42 -4.96 11.64
N ILE A 56 -4.68 -5.01 10.54
CA ILE A 56 -5.19 -4.66 9.21
C ILE A 56 -5.14 -5.91 8.34
N PHE A 57 -6.25 -6.20 7.70
CA PHE A 57 -6.36 -7.26 6.71
C PHE A 57 -6.63 -6.65 5.34
N VAL A 58 -6.07 -7.26 4.30
CA VAL A 58 -6.27 -6.81 2.92
C VAL A 58 -7.08 -7.85 2.17
N ASP A 59 -8.16 -7.42 1.53
CA ASP A 59 -8.95 -8.22 0.61
C ASP A 59 -8.88 -7.60 -0.79
N TYR A 60 -8.24 -8.30 -1.72
CA TYR A 60 -8.13 -7.92 -3.12
C TYR A 60 -8.83 -8.93 -4.04
N GLY A 61 -9.74 -9.75 -3.49
CA GLY A 61 -10.44 -10.81 -4.22
C GLY A 61 -9.69 -12.15 -4.26
N GLN A 62 -8.67 -12.33 -3.41
CA GLN A 62 -7.98 -13.62 -3.29
C GLN A 62 -8.89 -14.75 -2.80
N ALA A 63 -8.56 -15.98 -3.18
CA ALA A 63 -9.20 -17.18 -2.63
C ALA A 63 -9.14 -17.17 -1.09
N PHE A 64 -10.22 -17.64 -0.46
CA PHE A 64 -10.29 -17.72 1.00
C PHE A 64 -9.11 -18.54 1.54
N SER A 65 -8.46 -18.02 2.58
CA SER A 65 -7.36 -18.69 3.25
C SER A 65 -7.51 -18.57 4.75
N ILE A 66 -7.29 -19.67 5.44
CA ILE A 66 -7.20 -19.70 6.92
C ILE A 66 -5.94 -18.93 7.38
N LYS A 67 -4.94 -18.76 6.50
CA LYS A 67 -3.74 -17.97 6.80
C LYS A 67 -4.09 -16.48 6.87
N ARG A 68 -3.57 -15.80 7.90
CA ARG A 68 -3.86 -14.40 8.22
C ARG A 68 -3.50 -13.46 7.07
N GLN A 69 -4.48 -12.86 6.39
CA GLN A 69 -4.33 -11.89 5.28
C GLN A 69 -3.72 -10.53 5.70
N ASN A 70 -2.65 -10.56 6.47
CA ASN A 70 -1.95 -9.39 6.97
C ASN A 70 -1.03 -8.84 5.88
N ILE A 71 -0.79 -7.53 5.96
CA ILE A 71 0.30 -6.87 5.24
C ILE A 71 1.64 -7.35 5.81
N MET A 72 2.55 -7.71 4.91
CA MET A 72 3.90 -8.15 5.22
C MET A 72 4.94 -7.28 4.49
N THR A 73 6.09 -7.16 5.09
CA THR A 73 7.31 -6.64 4.46
C THR A 73 7.95 -7.71 3.55
N PRO A 74 8.89 -7.34 2.66
CA PRO A 74 9.60 -8.31 1.81
C PRO A 74 10.33 -9.43 2.57
N ASP A 75 10.75 -9.18 3.82
CA ASP A 75 11.33 -10.17 4.73
C ASP A 75 10.29 -11.03 5.48
N LYS A 76 9.05 -11.05 4.99
CA LYS A 76 7.91 -11.84 5.51
C LYS A 76 7.49 -11.50 6.94
N LYS A 77 7.84 -10.31 7.45
CA LYS A 77 7.38 -9.85 8.76
C LYS A 77 6.04 -9.12 8.63
N VAL A 78 5.12 -9.41 9.54
CA VAL A 78 3.84 -8.69 9.60
C VAL A 78 4.08 -7.24 10.00
N VAL A 79 3.56 -6.31 9.20
CA VAL A 79 3.61 -4.87 9.50
C VAL A 79 2.67 -4.60 10.67
N LYS A 80 3.18 -3.89 11.70
CA LYS A 80 2.39 -3.50 12.87
C LYS A 80 1.95 -2.05 12.73
N PHE A 81 0.64 -1.82 12.69
CA PHE A 81 0.07 -0.49 12.60
C PHE A 81 -0.34 0.03 13.98
N ASN A 82 -0.18 1.34 14.18
CA ASN A 82 -0.59 2.03 15.40
C ASN A 82 -2.05 2.51 15.31
N SER A 83 -2.53 2.74 14.09
CA SER A 83 -3.89 3.20 13.81
C SER A 83 -4.29 2.82 12.37
N PRO A 84 -5.58 2.86 12.02
CA PRO A 84 -6.01 2.67 10.63
C PRO A 84 -5.38 3.72 9.69
N MET A 85 -5.17 4.94 10.18
CA MET A 85 -4.54 6.01 9.41
C MET A 85 -3.06 5.72 9.11
N HIS A 86 -2.33 5.10 10.04
CA HIS A 86 -0.97 4.61 9.75
C HIS A 86 -1.00 3.59 8.60
N ALA A 87 -2.00 2.71 8.55
CA ALA A 87 -2.15 1.76 7.45
C ALA A 87 -2.49 2.43 6.11
N LEU A 88 -3.35 3.45 6.11
CA LEU A 88 -3.65 4.23 4.91
C LEU A 88 -2.41 4.91 4.35
N ASN A 89 -1.64 5.60 5.20
CA ASN A 89 -0.40 6.25 4.78
C ASN A 89 0.62 5.23 4.23
N PHE A 90 0.71 4.06 4.85
CA PHE A 90 1.57 2.97 4.35
C PHE A 90 1.13 2.52 2.95
N MET A 91 -0.17 2.32 2.73
CA MET A 91 -0.70 1.87 1.44
C MET A 91 -0.51 2.94 0.35
N ASP A 92 -0.76 4.21 0.68
CA ASP A 92 -0.54 5.36 -0.22
C ASP A 92 0.91 5.45 -0.71
N GLN A 93 1.87 5.36 0.23
CA GLN A 93 3.31 5.31 -0.09
C GLN A 93 3.71 4.11 -0.96
N ASN A 94 2.88 3.07 -0.99
CA ASN A 94 3.10 1.83 -1.74
C ASN A 94 2.13 1.66 -2.92
N GLY A 95 1.60 2.75 -3.47
CA GLY A 95 0.91 2.73 -4.76
C GLY A 95 -0.58 2.44 -4.69
N TRP A 96 -1.21 2.70 -3.55
CA TRP A 96 -2.64 2.52 -3.36
C TRP A 96 -3.30 3.81 -2.87
N SER A 97 -4.09 4.44 -3.72
CA SER A 97 -4.86 5.64 -3.36
C SER A 97 -6.12 5.29 -2.59
N TYR A 98 -6.44 6.10 -1.59
CA TYR A 98 -7.71 6.03 -0.86
C TYR A 98 -8.89 6.42 -1.76
N VAL A 99 -10.00 5.68 -1.65
CA VAL A 99 -11.26 5.98 -2.36
C VAL A 99 -12.35 6.38 -1.37
N GLU A 100 -12.70 5.48 -0.46
CA GLU A 100 -13.79 5.71 0.50
C GLU A 100 -13.66 4.83 1.74
N GLN A 101 -14.43 5.19 2.77
CA GLN A 101 -14.58 4.42 4.00
C GLN A 101 -16.03 3.96 4.13
N VAL A 102 -16.23 2.68 4.48
CA VAL A 102 -17.53 2.10 4.76
C VAL A 102 -17.57 1.62 6.21
N ALA A 103 -18.57 2.07 6.96
CA ALA A 103 -18.88 1.55 8.29
C ALA A 103 -19.93 0.43 8.15
N VAL A 104 -19.63 -0.74 8.71
CA VAL A 104 -20.54 -1.89 8.72
C VAL A 104 -20.94 -2.18 10.16
N GLN A 105 -22.23 -2.00 10.45
CA GLN A 105 -22.83 -2.34 11.72
C GLN A 105 -23.31 -3.80 11.70
N THR A 106 -22.94 -4.59 12.71
CA THR A 106 -23.45 -5.95 12.91
C THR A 106 -23.80 -6.10 14.39
N GLY A 107 -25.10 -6.04 14.70
CA GLY A 107 -25.57 -5.93 16.08
C GLY A 107 -25.01 -4.68 16.76
N GLU A 108 -24.32 -4.86 17.87
CA GLU A 108 -23.68 -3.77 18.63
C GLU A 108 -22.26 -3.43 18.14
N THR A 109 -21.70 -4.22 17.21
CA THR A 109 -20.33 -4.01 16.72
C THR A 109 -20.32 -3.18 15.44
N THR A 110 -19.55 -2.09 15.44
CA THR A 110 -19.20 -1.34 14.22
C THR A 110 -17.82 -1.76 13.74
N THR A 111 -17.69 -2.08 12.45
CA THR A 111 -16.41 -2.31 11.79
C THR A 111 -16.20 -1.29 10.68
N TYR A 112 -14.94 -0.95 10.42
CA TYR A 112 -14.58 0.00 9.36
C TYR A 112 -13.78 -0.70 8.27
N LYS A 113 -14.16 -0.41 7.04
CA LYS A 113 -13.52 -0.88 5.81
C LYS A 113 -13.09 0.33 4.99
N TYR A 114 -11.97 0.23 4.30
CA TYR A 114 -11.48 1.28 3.41
C TYR A 114 -11.26 0.69 2.03
N LEU A 115 -11.91 1.27 1.03
CA LEU A 115 -11.68 0.94 -0.37
C LEU A 115 -10.47 1.73 -0.86
N MET A 116 -9.55 1.02 -1.51
CA MET A 116 -8.34 1.57 -2.09
C MET A 116 -8.26 1.18 -3.57
N ILE A 117 -7.70 2.06 -4.39
CA ILE A 117 -7.46 1.85 -5.82
C ILE A 117 -5.95 1.84 -6.08
N LYS A 118 -5.49 0.93 -6.92
CA LYS A 118 -4.09 0.85 -7.35
C LYS A 118 -3.74 2.02 -8.28
N ASN A 119 -2.60 2.67 -8.04
CA ASN A 119 -2.06 3.76 -8.86
C ASN A 119 -1.47 3.28 -10.19
#